data_AF-A0A7X8V5H3-F1
#
_entry.id   AF-A0A7X8V5H3-F1
#
_cell.length_a   1.000
_cell.length_b   1.000
_cell.length_c   1.000
_cell.angle_alpha   90.00
_cell.angle_beta   90.00
_cell.angle_gamma   90.00
#
_symmetry.space_group_name_H-M   'P 1'
#
loop_
_entity.id
_entity.type
_entity.pdbx_description
1 polymer ?
#
loop_
_entity_poly.entity_id
_entity_poly.type
_entity_poly.pdbx_seq_one_letter_code
_entity_poly.pdbx_strand_id
1 'polypeptide(L)'
;MKDYTSGYSRDILLKPQEEVLNQIISWLRRHSFSPEDIAKAEEIWVRYIKKSGNYRANSRTWAAAVIYFLGKIRGHKWLNQTFLAKSFSVSPGGISQRWQQIQRALQEAEGRERTEDVTEGFFTPVAAEVFRKLMNYTQTSDKWKNFVGDIFFQFVGVETPPLPIDLIIELLIFITCDRTLPEGKKIIDYFIAENAGKLQPEEEEFLQTIKASRFSVFKVEAILERSRLLLADYYRENEVEVQVRESGHIEQGDIIMSRIVPAEKEGLWRFGGNLVTLRPSAAKELSDLAGKWFWEYSVANKGWATGESFIQENSFRFWRWLIGH
;
A
#
# COMPACT_ATOMS: atom_id res chain seq x y z
N MET A 1 -4.92 41.42 11.16
CA MET A 1 -4.02 40.92 10.11
C MET A 1 -2.94 40.11 10.82
N LYS A 2 -3.02 38.76 10.81
CA LYS A 2 -1.97 37.92 11.39
C LYS A 2 -0.96 37.64 10.28
N ASP A 3 0.29 38.07 10.49
CA ASP A 3 1.42 37.68 9.66
C ASP A 3 1.60 36.16 9.73
N TYR A 4 1.35 35.48 8.63
CA TYR A 4 1.75 34.09 8.43
C TYR A 4 3.19 34.09 7.91
N THR A 5 4.15 34.32 8.80
CA THR A 5 5.56 34.03 8.52
C THR A 5 5.76 32.52 8.62
N SER A 6 6.11 31.90 7.49
CA SER A 6 6.56 30.51 7.37
C SER A 6 7.63 30.22 8.42
N GLY A 7 7.35 29.31 9.36
CA GLY A 7 8.30 28.86 10.38
C GLY A 7 9.40 27.92 9.86
N TYR A 8 9.52 27.76 8.54
CA TYR A 8 10.56 26.95 7.91
C TYR A 8 11.70 27.87 7.46
N SER A 9 12.80 27.88 8.22
CA SER A 9 14.00 28.66 7.88
C SER A 9 14.50 28.27 6.48
N ARG A 10 14.43 29.25 5.58
CA ARG A 10 14.89 29.19 4.19
C ARG A 10 16.41 29.17 4.07
N ASP A 11 17.10 29.46 5.18
CA ASP A 11 18.56 29.62 5.30
C ASP A 11 19.35 28.32 4.99
N ILE A 12 18.64 27.20 4.81
CA ILE A 12 19.21 25.88 4.52
C ILE A 12 19.23 25.59 3.00
N LEU A 13 18.56 26.41 2.18
CA LEU A 13 18.44 26.17 0.73
C LEU A 13 19.62 26.76 -0.05
N LEU A 14 20.16 25.98 -0.97
CA LEU A 14 21.08 26.47 -2.01
C LEU A 14 20.30 27.20 -3.12
N LYS A 15 20.94 28.14 -3.83
CA LYS A 15 20.31 28.93 -4.91
C LYS A 15 19.43 28.13 -5.89
N PRO A 16 19.84 26.93 -6.37
CA PRO A 16 18.97 26.15 -7.25
C PRO A 16 17.68 25.68 -6.53
N GLN A 17 17.77 25.30 -5.27
CA GLN A 17 16.64 24.85 -4.47
C GLN A 17 15.67 26.00 -4.16
N GLU A 18 16.20 27.21 -3.95
CA GLU A 18 15.39 28.42 -3.85
C GLU A 18 14.66 28.75 -5.15
N GLU A 19 15.28 28.51 -6.31
CA GLU A 19 14.65 28.72 -7.62
C GLU A 19 13.38 27.88 -7.78
N VAL A 20 13.42 26.62 -7.37
CA VAL A 20 12.25 25.74 -7.36
C VAL A 20 11.17 26.26 -6.41
N LEU A 21 11.55 26.66 -5.19
CA LEU A 21 10.62 27.20 -4.20
C LEU A 21 9.93 28.47 -4.71
N ASN A 22 10.69 29.37 -5.32
CA ASN A 22 10.18 30.59 -5.92
C ASN A 22 9.17 30.30 -7.04
N GLN A 23 9.47 29.32 -7.90
CA GLN A 23 8.52 28.90 -8.94
C GLN A 23 7.21 28.35 -8.36
N ILE A 24 7.29 27.55 -7.29
CA ILE A 24 6.11 27.03 -6.57
C ILE A 24 5.26 28.18 -6.03
N ILE A 25 5.87 29.09 -5.26
CA ILE A 25 5.17 30.20 -4.61
C ILE A 25 4.57 31.15 -5.66
N SER A 26 5.34 31.54 -6.68
CA SER A 26 4.86 32.42 -7.74
C SER A 26 3.72 31.79 -8.55
N TRP A 27 3.71 30.47 -8.73
CA TRP A 27 2.62 29.80 -9.42
C TRP A 27 1.35 29.76 -8.55
N LEU A 28 1.46 29.36 -7.29
CA LEU A 28 0.33 29.27 -6.36
C LEU A 28 -0.32 30.64 -6.10
N ARG A 29 0.48 31.70 -5.95
CA ARG A 29 -0.02 33.07 -5.81
C ARG A 29 -0.79 33.55 -7.05
N ARG A 30 -0.29 33.25 -8.26
CA ARG A 30 -0.96 33.62 -9.51
C ARG A 30 -2.30 32.90 -9.73
N HIS A 31 -2.49 31.76 -9.08
CA HIS A 31 -3.72 30.97 -9.14
C HIS A 31 -4.56 31.11 -7.86
N SER A 32 -4.32 32.15 -7.05
CA SER A 32 -5.11 32.51 -5.88
C SER A 32 -5.24 31.41 -4.81
N PHE A 33 -4.21 30.57 -4.65
CA PHE A 33 -4.17 29.61 -3.54
C PHE A 33 -4.05 30.31 -2.20
N SER A 34 -4.58 29.67 -1.15
CA SER A 34 -4.56 30.22 0.19
C SER A 34 -3.13 30.34 0.74
N PRO A 35 -2.87 31.26 1.70
CA PRO A 35 -1.59 31.31 2.39
C PRO A 35 -1.20 29.99 3.05
N GLU A 36 -2.17 29.21 3.54
CA GLU A 36 -1.94 27.88 4.11
C GLU A 36 -1.45 26.87 3.08
N ASP A 37 -1.99 26.90 1.86
CA ASP A 37 -1.54 26.03 0.77
C ASP A 37 -0.15 26.38 0.28
N ILE A 38 0.17 27.68 0.23
CA ILE A 38 1.51 28.15 -0.07
C ILE A 38 2.51 27.67 0.99
N ALA A 39 2.16 27.82 2.28
CA ALA A 39 2.98 27.34 3.39
C ALA A 39 3.15 25.81 3.34
N LYS A 40 2.10 25.06 2.99
CA LYS A 40 2.20 23.59 2.88
C LYS A 40 3.08 23.15 1.71
N ALA A 41 3.02 23.83 0.57
CA ALA A 41 3.91 23.54 -0.55
C ALA A 41 5.38 23.87 -0.22
N GLU A 42 5.61 24.97 0.51
CA GLU A 42 6.94 25.33 1.02
C GLU A 42 7.47 24.24 1.97
N GLU A 43 6.64 23.76 2.91
CA GLU A 43 6.98 22.65 3.80
C GLU A 43 7.40 21.39 3.02
N ILE A 44 6.58 20.96 2.04
CA ILE A 44 6.85 19.75 1.25
C ILE A 44 8.23 19.83 0.59
N TRP A 45 8.54 20.96 -0.04
CA TRP A 45 9.81 21.17 -0.72
C TRP A 45 10.99 21.21 0.25
N VAL A 46 10.88 21.98 1.33
CA VAL A 46 11.96 22.12 2.33
C VAL A 46 12.23 20.78 3.03
N ARG A 47 11.19 20.02 3.41
CA ARG A 47 11.35 18.70 4.03
C ARG A 47 12.04 17.71 3.07
N TYR A 48 11.66 17.72 1.79
CA TYR A 48 12.30 16.88 0.78
C TYR A 48 13.78 17.21 0.62
N ILE A 49 14.14 18.49 0.51
CA ILE A 49 15.53 18.93 0.36
C ILE A 49 16.39 18.60 1.58
N LYS A 50 15.86 18.83 2.79
CA LYS A 50 16.57 18.46 4.03
C LYS A 50 16.94 16.98 4.08
N LYS A 51 16.13 16.11 3.48
CA LYS A 51 16.36 14.67 3.47
C LYS A 51 17.24 14.20 2.32
N SER A 52 16.93 14.63 1.10
CA SER A 52 17.58 14.13 -0.11
C SER A 52 18.92 14.81 -0.39
N GLY A 53 19.12 16.04 0.11
CA GLY A 53 20.35 16.82 -0.04
C GLY A 53 20.71 17.26 -1.46
N ASN A 54 20.08 16.69 -2.50
CA ASN A 54 20.40 16.98 -3.89
C ASN A 54 19.23 16.68 -4.83
N TYR A 55 19.05 17.52 -5.86
CA TYR A 55 18.15 17.25 -6.97
C TYR A 55 18.89 17.54 -8.29
N ARG A 56 18.82 16.61 -9.26
CA ARG A 56 19.59 16.66 -10.52
C ARG A 56 18.77 17.04 -11.76
N ALA A 57 17.54 17.54 -11.59
CA ALA A 57 16.62 17.74 -12.72
C ALA A 57 16.08 19.17 -12.83
N ASN A 58 15.43 19.46 -13.96
CA ASN A 58 14.83 20.75 -14.31
C ASN A 58 13.97 21.33 -13.16
N SER A 59 14.24 22.58 -12.77
CA SER A 59 13.55 23.30 -11.69
C SER A 59 12.03 23.32 -11.89
N ARG A 60 11.56 23.46 -13.15
CA ARG A 60 10.14 23.45 -13.51
C ARG A 60 9.45 22.12 -13.23
N THR A 61 10.14 21.00 -13.44
CA THR A 61 9.59 19.67 -13.20
C THR A 61 9.40 19.42 -11.70
N TRP A 62 10.34 19.87 -10.87
CA TRP A 62 10.22 19.79 -9.42
C TRP A 62 9.12 20.69 -8.87
N ALA A 63 9.03 21.93 -9.37
CA ALA A 63 7.95 22.84 -8.97
C ALA A 63 6.57 22.25 -9.30
N ALA A 64 6.40 21.73 -10.52
CA ALA A 64 5.17 21.06 -10.94
C ALA A 64 4.86 19.83 -10.08
N ALA A 65 5.87 19.04 -9.69
CA ALA A 65 5.69 17.87 -8.84
C ALA A 65 5.26 18.21 -7.40
N VAL A 66 5.79 19.27 -6.81
CA VAL A 66 5.37 19.73 -5.48
C VAL A 66 3.93 20.25 -5.50
N ILE A 67 3.56 21.02 -6.54
CA ILE A 67 2.17 21.52 -6.71
C ILE A 67 1.21 20.35 -6.97
N TYR A 68 1.64 19.36 -7.75
CA TYR A 68 0.86 18.13 -7.94
C TYR A 68 0.64 17.39 -6.62
N PHE A 69 1.68 17.27 -5.79
CA PHE A 69 1.59 16.70 -4.45
C PHE A 69 0.58 17.47 -3.60
N LEU A 70 0.71 18.80 -3.51
CA LEU A 70 -0.24 19.64 -2.77
C LEU A 70 -1.68 19.40 -3.26
N GLY A 71 -1.89 19.35 -4.57
CA GLY A 71 -3.19 19.06 -5.17
C GLY A 71 -3.77 17.71 -4.72
N LYS A 72 -2.93 16.68 -4.57
CA LYS A 72 -3.34 15.37 -4.04
C LYS A 72 -3.74 15.45 -2.56
N ILE A 73 -2.95 16.12 -1.72
CA ILE A 73 -3.25 16.28 -0.28
C ILE A 73 -4.57 17.04 -0.07
N ARG A 74 -4.82 18.07 -0.88
CA ARG A 74 -6.00 18.93 -0.76
C ARG A 74 -7.22 18.44 -1.54
N GLY A 75 -7.10 17.34 -2.28
CA GLY A 75 -8.19 16.79 -3.10
C GLY A 75 -8.54 17.63 -4.34
N HIS A 76 -7.64 18.49 -4.82
CA HIS A 76 -7.84 19.29 -6.02
C HIS A 76 -7.69 18.46 -7.30
N LYS A 77 -8.79 17.81 -7.74
CA LYS A 77 -8.80 16.93 -8.93
C LYS A 77 -8.35 17.60 -10.23
N TRP A 78 -8.55 18.91 -10.36
CA TRP A 78 -8.15 19.69 -11.53
C TRP A 78 -6.63 19.93 -11.61
N LEU A 79 -5.91 19.85 -10.48
CA LEU A 79 -4.44 19.91 -10.41
C LEU A 79 -3.82 18.56 -10.77
N ASN A 80 -4.07 18.07 -11.98
CA ASN A 80 -3.52 16.81 -12.47
C ASN A 80 -2.23 16.99 -13.28
N GLN A 81 -1.54 15.88 -13.56
CA GLN A 81 -0.24 15.85 -14.24
C GLN A 81 -0.32 16.45 -15.64
N THR A 82 -1.41 16.22 -16.38
CA THR A 82 -1.61 16.74 -17.73
C THR A 82 -1.73 18.27 -17.73
N PHE A 83 -2.52 18.80 -16.79
CA PHE A 83 -2.66 20.23 -16.61
C PHE A 83 -1.33 20.89 -16.24
N LEU A 84 -0.64 20.37 -15.22
CA LEU A 84 0.63 20.92 -14.75
C LEU A 84 1.77 20.75 -15.77
N ALA A 85 1.80 19.65 -16.51
CA ALA A 85 2.75 19.44 -17.61
C ALA A 85 2.65 20.55 -18.67
N LYS A 86 1.42 20.92 -19.04
CA LYS A 86 1.16 22.03 -19.96
C LYS A 86 1.57 23.38 -19.34
N SER A 87 1.19 23.65 -18.10
CA SER A 87 1.48 24.92 -17.41
C SER A 87 2.97 25.16 -17.17
N PHE A 88 3.75 24.10 -16.96
CA PHE A 88 5.19 24.19 -16.69
C PHE A 88 6.07 23.84 -17.89
N SER A 89 5.47 23.44 -19.02
CA SER A 89 6.15 22.98 -20.23
C SER A 89 7.14 21.82 -19.93
N VAL A 90 6.64 20.78 -19.26
CA VAL A 90 7.40 19.57 -18.87
C VAL A 90 6.59 18.31 -19.22
N SER A 91 7.21 17.13 -19.14
CA SER A 91 6.50 15.88 -19.40
C SER A 91 5.67 15.41 -18.19
N PRO A 92 4.46 14.85 -18.38
CA PRO A 92 3.68 14.26 -17.30
C PRO A 92 4.43 13.14 -16.55
N GLY A 93 5.20 12.32 -17.28
CA GLY A 93 6.04 11.27 -16.70
C GLY A 93 7.13 11.81 -15.77
N GLY A 94 7.74 12.95 -16.12
CA GLY A 94 8.71 13.62 -15.27
C GLY A 94 8.10 14.13 -13.96
N ILE A 95 6.89 14.69 -14.01
CA ILE A 95 6.14 15.11 -12.82
C ILE A 95 5.85 13.89 -11.93
N SER A 96 5.34 12.80 -12.52
CA SER A 96 5.01 11.56 -11.79
C SER A 96 6.23 11.00 -11.06
N GLN A 97 7.36 10.88 -11.76
CA GLN A 97 8.59 10.35 -11.18
C GLN A 97 9.10 11.21 -10.02
N ARG A 98 9.05 12.55 -10.14
CA ARG A 98 9.49 13.45 -9.05
C ARG A 98 8.53 13.47 -7.88
N TRP A 99 7.23 13.44 -8.15
CA TRP A 99 6.23 13.31 -7.10
C TRP A 99 6.44 12.02 -6.29
N GLN A 100 6.65 10.88 -6.95
CA GLN A 100 6.98 9.62 -6.26
C GLN A 100 8.28 9.72 -5.45
N GLN A 101 9.30 10.42 -5.95
CA GLN A 101 10.55 10.65 -5.20
C GLN A 101 10.31 11.47 -3.94
N ILE A 102 9.52 12.54 -4.04
CA ILE A 102 9.14 13.37 -2.89
C ILE A 102 8.33 12.52 -1.90
N GLN A 103 7.33 11.78 -2.39
CA GLN A 103 6.47 10.95 -1.56
C GLN A 103 7.27 9.89 -0.80
N ARG A 104 8.14 9.13 -1.48
CA ARG A 104 8.98 8.11 -0.82
C ARG A 104 9.88 8.74 0.24
N ALA A 105 10.58 9.81 -0.10
CA ALA A 105 11.46 10.50 0.83
C ALA A 105 10.70 11.02 2.07
N LEU A 106 9.48 11.54 1.89
CA LEU A 106 8.67 12.03 3.00
C LEU A 106 7.98 10.89 3.79
N GLN A 107 7.56 9.80 3.15
CA GLN A 107 6.98 8.61 3.81
C GLN A 107 8.00 7.89 4.70
N GLU A 108 9.23 7.74 4.22
CA GLU A 108 10.33 7.21 5.02
C GLU A 108 10.69 8.16 6.20
N ALA A 109 10.43 9.47 6.10
CA ALA A 109 10.62 10.42 7.20
C ALA A 109 9.46 10.40 8.21
N GLU A 110 8.26 10.05 7.76
CA GLU A 110 7.05 9.83 8.57
C GLU A 110 6.97 8.42 9.14
N GLY A 111 7.87 7.54 8.70
CA GLY A 111 8.16 6.31 9.41
C GLY A 111 7.31 5.11 9.10
N ARG A 112 6.93 5.01 7.84
CA ARG A 112 6.42 3.75 7.30
C ARG A 112 7.62 3.08 6.65
N GLU A 113 8.40 2.35 7.44
CA GLU A 113 9.50 1.55 6.92
C GLU A 113 8.88 0.30 6.28
N ARG A 114 8.86 0.29 4.94
CA ARG A 114 8.89 -0.97 4.23
C ARG A 114 10.25 -1.56 4.53
N THR A 115 10.30 -2.50 5.48
CA THR A 115 11.45 -3.38 5.59
C THR A 115 11.40 -4.27 4.36
N GLU A 116 12.19 -3.93 3.34
CA GLU A 116 12.47 -4.84 2.22
C GLU A 116 13.35 -5.98 2.75
N ASP A 117 12.78 -6.82 3.61
CA ASP A 117 13.44 -8.06 4.01
C ASP A 117 12.96 -9.18 3.09
N VAL A 118 13.78 -9.39 2.06
CA VAL A 118 13.97 -10.61 1.25
C VAL A 118 12.72 -11.48 1.08
N THR A 119 11.82 -11.05 0.19
CA THR A 119 10.73 -11.84 -0.42
C THR A 119 11.25 -12.95 -1.36
N GLU A 120 12.43 -13.51 -1.11
CA GLU A 120 12.90 -14.70 -1.82
C GLU A 120 12.02 -15.88 -1.41
N GLY A 121 10.95 -16.10 -2.17
CA GLY A 121 10.14 -17.32 -2.09
C GLY A 121 8.67 -17.15 -2.43
N PHE A 122 8.12 -15.93 -2.50
CA PHE A 122 6.72 -15.75 -2.87
C PHE A 122 6.53 -15.58 -4.38
N PHE A 123 7.35 -14.76 -5.04
CA PHE A 123 7.29 -14.54 -6.48
C PHE A 123 8.31 -15.41 -7.23
N THR A 124 7.95 -16.68 -7.40
CA THR A 124 8.71 -17.65 -8.20
C THR A 124 8.16 -17.72 -9.64
N PRO A 125 8.86 -18.34 -10.60
CA PRO A 125 8.30 -18.62 -11.92
C PRO A 125 6.98 -19.40 -11.87
N VAL A 126 6.86 -20.35 -10.93
CA VAL A 126 5.61 -21.10 -10.66
C VAL A 126 4.50 -20.15 -10.21
N ALA A 127 4.80 -19.24 -9.27
CA ALA A 127 3.82 -18.24 -8.81
C ALA A 127 3.34 -17.34 -9.96
N ALA A 128 4.25 -16.85 -10.80
CA ALA A 128 3.91 -16.03 -11.96
C ALA A 128 2.99 -16.77 -12.95
N GLU A 129 3.28 -18.06 -13.21
CA GLU A 129 2.45 -18.89 -14.08
C GLU A 129 1.07 -19.17 -13.49
N VAL A 130 0.99 -19.48 -12.18
CA VAL A 130 -0.29 -19.66 -11.48
C VAL A 130 -1.11 -18.36 -11.52
N PHE A 131 -0.52 -17.21 -11.23
CA PHE A 131 -1.23 -15.93 -11.30
C PHE A 131 -1.68 -15.61 -12.72
N ARG A 132 -0.90 -15.93 -13.74
CA ARG A 132 -1.31 -15.79 -15.14
C ARG A 132 -2.53 -16.67 -15.46
N LYS A 133 -2.53 -17.93 -15.02
CA LYS A 133 -3.69 -18.84 -15.20
C LYS A 133 -4.93 -18.34 -14.45
N LEU A 134 -4.78 -17.88 -13.21
CA LEU A 134 -5.87 -17.28 -12.41
C LEU A 134 -6.43 -15.99 -13.04
N MET A 135 -5.57 -15.11 -13.55
CA MET A 135 -6.01 -13.90 -14.27
C MET A 135 -6.81 -14.27 -15.51
N ASN A 136 -6.32 -15.22 -16.32
CA ASN A 136 -7.06 -15.67 -17.49
C ASN A 136 -8.40 -16.28 -17.10
N TYR A 137 -8.41 -17.18 -16.11
CA TYR A 137 -9.61 -17.84 -15.62
C TYR A 137 -10.69 -16.84 -15.15
N THR A 138 -10.27 -15.81 -14.41
CA THR A 138 -11.18 -14.78 -13.88
C THR A 138 -11.64 -13.78 -14.94
N GLN A 139 -10.83 -13.51 -15.97
CA GLN A 139 -11.16 -12.52 -17.01
C GLN A 139 -11.94 -13.10 -18.20
N THR A 140 -11.75 -14.37 -18.55
CA THR A 140 -12.41 -14.99 -19.71
C THR A 140 -13.71 -15.70 -19.35
N SER A 141 -13.93 -15.99 -18.08
CA SER A 141 -15.16 -16.64 -17.61
C SER A 141 -16.27 -15.62 -17.39
N ASP A 142 -17.41 -15.77 -18.07
CA ASP A 142 -18.61 -14.95 -17.82
C ASP A 142 -19.09 -15.05 -16.37
N LYS A 143 -18.77 -16.16 -15.69
CA LYS A 143 -19.07 -16.38 -14.27
C LYS A 143 -18.31 -15.42 -13.36
N TRP A 144 -17.05 -15.11 -13.68
CA TRP A 144 -16.13 -14.39 -12.78
C TRP A 144 -15.86 -12.96 -13.20
N LYS A 145 -15.86 -12.67 -14.50
CA LYS A 145 -15.41 -11.38 -15.04
C LYS A 145 -16.13 -10.19 -14.42
N ASN A 146 -17.45 -10.26 -14.29
CA ASN A 146 -18.24 -9.17 -13.72
C ASN A 146 -17.95 -9.02 -12.21
N PHE A 147 -17.97 -10.12 -11.46
CA PHE A 147 -17.67 -10.11 -10.03
C PHE A 147 -16.27 -9.53 -9.75
N VAL A 148 -15.25 -10.03 -10.44
CA VAL A 148 -13.86 -9.54 -10.29
C VAL A 148 -13.76 -8.07 -10.70
N GLY A 149 -14.43 -7.67 -11.78
CA GLY A 149 -14.50 -6.28 -12.24
C GLY A 149 -15.12 -5.35 -11.20
N ASP A 150 -16.23 -5.74 -10.58
CA ASP A 150 -16.92 -4.97 -9.55
C ASP A 150 -16.06 -4.78 -8.30
N ILE A 151 -15.37 -5.83 -7.85
CA ILE A 151 -14.45 -5.72 -6.70
C ILE A 151 -13.22 -4.87 -7.06
N PHE A 152 -12.65 -5.04 -8.25
CA PHE A 152 -11.58 -4.15 -8.73
C PHE A 152 -12.04 -2.70 -8.71
N PHE A 153 -13.22 -2.41 -9.24
CA PHE A 153 -13.78 -1.07 -9.24
C PHE A 153 -14.03 -0.54 -7.82
N GLN A 154 -14.54 -1.37 -6.91
CA GLN A 154 -14.79 -1.00 -5.51
C GLN A 154 -13.52 -0.49 -4.82
N PHE A 155 -12.38 -1.16 -5.02
CA PHE A 155 -11.15 -0.87 -4.27
C PHE A 155 -10.16 0.04 -5.01
N VAL A 156 -10.14 -0.05 -6.34
CA VAL A 156 -9.20 0.69 -7.19
C VAL A 156 -9.85 1.96 -7.75
N GLY A 157 -11.17 1.95 -7.96
CA GLY A 157 -11.91 3.04 -8.58
C GLY A 157 -11.50 3.28 -10.04
N VAL A 158 -11.93 4.41 -10.59
CA VAL A 158 -11.71 4.79 -12.00
C VAL A 158 -10.45 5.64 -12.21
N GLU A 159 -9.91 6.24 -11.15
CA GLU A 159 -8.94 7.36 -11.23
C GLU A 159 -7.72 7.20 -10.31
N THR A 160 -7.26 5.98 -10.03
CA THR A 160 -6.01 5.76 -9.30
C THR A 160 -4.81 5.73 -10.25
N PRO A 161 -3.62 6.25 -9.83
CA PRO A 161 -2.39 5.95 -10.55
C PRO A 161 -2.21 4.43 -10.65
N PRO A 162 -1.49 3.92 -11.66
CA PRO A 162 -1.29 2.49 -11.82
C PRO A 162 -0.75 1.91 -10.51
N LEU A 163 -1.48 0.93 -9.96
CA LEU A 163 -1.08 0.25 -8.74
C LEU A 163 0.27 -0.44 -8.96
N PRO A 164 1.17 -0.45 -7.96
CA PRO A 164 2.33 -1.33 -7.96
C PRO A 164 1.90 -2.78 -8.25
N ILE A 165 2.71 -3.51 -9.01
CA ILE A 165 2.41 -4.89 -9.40
C ILE A 165 2.09 -5.75 -8.17
N ASP A 166 2.86 -5.60 -7.08
CA ASP A 166 2.64 -6.38 -5.85
C ASP A 166 1.23 -6.16 -5.27
N LEU A 167 0.66 -4.96 -5.40
CA LEU A 167 -0.70 -4.67 -4.93
C LEU A 167 -1.77 -5.18 -5.90
N ILE A 168 -1.49 -5.23 -7.20
CA ILE A 168 -2.37 -5.90 -8.16
C ILE A 168 -2.44 -7.38 -7.82
N ILE A 169 -1.31 -7.98 -7.44
CA ILE A 169 -1.25 -9.39 -7.05
C ILE A 169 -1.95 -9.60 -5.70
N GLU A 170 -1.73 -8.75 -4.69
CA GLU A 170 -2.51 -8.82 -3.45
C GLU A 170 -4.01 -8.64 -3.67
N LEU A 171 -4.43 -7.79 -4.61
CA LEU A 171 -5.84 -7.65 -4.98
C LEU A 171 -6.37 -8.94 -5.62
N LEU A 172 -5.60 -9.56 -6.51
CA LEU A 172 -5.96 -10.82 -7.12
C LEU A 172 -6.07 -11.94 -6.07
N ILE A 173 -5.11 -12.05 -5.15
CA ILE A 173 -5.14 -13.01 -4.04
C ILE A 173 -6.36 -12.73 -3.15
N PHE A 174 -6.61 -11.48 -2.78
CA PHE A 174 -7.78 -11.10 -2.00
C PHE A 174 -9.08 -11.57 -2.66
N ILE A 175 -9.28 -11.23 -3.94
CA ILE A 175 -10.48 -11.58 -4.70
C ILE A 175 -10.65 -13.10 -4.82
N THR A 176 -9.56 -13.83 -5.03
CA THR A 176 -9.63 -15.24 -5.40
C THR A 176 -9.50 -16.21 -4.22
N CYS A 177 -8.74 -15.82 -3.19
CA CYS A 177 -8.31 -16.67 -2.07
C CYS A 177 -8.85 -16.21 -0.72
N ASP A 178 -9.18 -14.92 -0.54
CA ASP A 178 -9.69 -14.44 0.75
C ASP A 178 -11.22 -14.38 0.72
N ARG A 179 -11.83 -13.72 -0.28
CA ARG A 179 -13.28 -13.48 -0.31
C ARG A 179 -14.12 -14.74 -0.45
N THR A 180 -15.16 -14.83 0.37
CA THR A 180 -16.11 -15.94 0.35
C THR A 180 -17.34 -15.58 -0.47
N LEU A 181 -17.72 -16.43 -1.42
CA LEU A 181 -18.93 -16.29 -2.21
C LEU A 181 -20.17 -16.66 -1.37
N PRO A 182 -21.39 -16.27 -1.77
CA PRO A 182 -22.62 -16.55 -1.01
C PRO A 182 -22.83 -18.04 -0.67
N GLU A 183 -22.35 -18.95 -1.51
CA GLU A 183 -22.38 -20.40 -1.30
C GLU A 183 -21.29 -20.94 -0.36
N GLY A 184 -20.45 -20.09 0.22
CA GLY A 184 -19.40 -20.47 1.18
C GLY A 184 -18.08 -20.91 0.54
N LYS A 185 -17.95 -20.87 -0.79
CA LYS A 185 -16.72 -21.23 -1.53
C LYS A 185 -15.94 -19.99 -1.96
N LYS A 186 -14.67 -20.18 -2.29
CA LYS A 186 -13.77 -19.16 -2.86
C LYS A 186 -13.53 -19.43 -4.34
N ILE A 187 -13.13 -18.43 -5.12
CA ILE A 187 -12.85 -18.62 -6.56
C ILE A 187 -11.73 -19.64 -6.76
N ILE A 188 -10.72 -19.64 -5.87
CA ILE A 188 -9.62 -20.61 -5.93
C ILE A 188 -10.09 -22.07 -5.82
N ASP A 189 -11.19 -22.34 -5.09
CA ASP A 189 -11.75 -23.70 -5.00
C ASP A 189 -12.27 -24.19 -6.35
N TYR A 190 -12.97 -23.31 -7.08
CA TYR A 190 -13.44 -23.60 -8.43
C TYR A 190 -12.29 -23.75 -9.42
N PHE A 191 -11.30 -22.85 -9.33
CA PHE A 191 -10.14 -22.89 -10.20
C PHE A 191 -9.38 -24.21 -10.08
N ILE A 192 -9.10 -24.67 -8.85
CA ILE A 192 -8.40 -25.95 -8.59
C ILE A 192 -9.24 -27.12 -9.13
N ALA A 193 -10.54 -27.16 -8.84
CA ALA A 193 -11.40 -28.26 -9.25
C ALA A 193 -11.56 -28.35 -10.79
N GLU A 194 -11.75 -27.23 -11.48
CA GLU A 194 -11.96 -27.18 -12.94
C GLU A 194 -10.67 -27.39 -13.75
N ASN A 195 -9.51 -27.22 -13.11
CA ASN A 195 -8.19 -27.45 -13.70
C ASN A 195 -7.49 -28.69 -13.13
N ALA A 196 -8.20 -29.54 -12.38
CA ALA A 196 -7.68 -30.81 -11.91
C ALA A 196 -7.13 -31.65 -13.09
N GLY A 197 -5.91 -32.15 -12.94
CA GLY A 197 -5.19 -32.88 -13.99
C GLY A 197 -4.57 -32.04 -15.11
N LYS A 198 -4.76 -30.71 -15.11
CA LYS A 198 -4.09 -29.76 -16.03
C LYS A 198 -2.99 -28.94 -15.35
N LEU A 199 -2.99 -28.95 -14.01
CA LEU A 199 -1.99 -28.28 -13.19
C LEU A 199 -0.75 -29.17 -13.05
N GLN A 200 0.42 -28.55 -13.07
CA GLN A 200 1.65 -29.25 -12.66
C GLN A 200 1.66 -29.44 -11.14
N PRO A 201 2.37 -30.46 -10.61
CA PRO A 201 2.41 -30.70 -9.16
C PRO A 201 2.85 -29.47 -8.34
N GLU A 202 3.86 -28.74 -8.82
CA GLU A 202 4.36 -27.52 -8.17
C GLU A 202 3.32 -26.38 -8.17
N GLU A 203 2.49 -26.29 -9.22
CA GLU A 203 1.41 -25.30 -9.31
C GLU A 203 0.28 -25.63 -8.33
N GLU A 204 -0.06 -26.92 -8.22
CA GLU A 204 -1.08 -27.39 -7.26
C GLU A 204 -0.62 -27.15 -5.83
N GLU A 205 0.63 -27.47 -5.50
CA GLU A 205 1.22 -27.20 -4.19
C GLU A 205 1.21 -25.71 -3.84
N PHE A 206 1.62 -24.85 -4.78
CA PHE A 206 1.55 -23.41 -4.61
C PHE A 206 0.10 -22.92 -4.42
N LEU A 207 -0.87 -23.46 -5.17
CA LEU A 207 -2.29 -23.13 -5.05
C LEU A 207 -2.86 -23.52 -3.69
N GLN A 208 -2.50 -24.68 -3.15
CA GLN A 208 -2.90 -25.06 -1.79
C GLN A 208 -2.26 -24.15 -0.75
N THR A 209 -0.99 -23.79 -0.92
CA THR A 209 -0.27 -22.87 -0.03
C THR A 209 -0.93 -21.49 0.00
N ILE A 210 -1.24 -20.90 -1.16
CA ILE A 210 -1.86 -19.57 -1.23
C ILE A 210 -3.33 -19.61 -0.76
N LYS A 211 -4.05 -20.71 -1.00
CA LYS A 211 -5.40 -20.94 -0.48
C LYS A 211 -5.44 -20.96 1.05
N ALA A 212 -4.42 -21.54 1.68
CA ALA A 212 -4.25 -21.58 3.13
C ALA A 212 -3.64 -20.30 3.72
N SER A 213 -3.20 -19.37 2.87
CA SER A 213 -2.64 -18.10 3.31
C SER A 213 -3.68 -17.21 3.98
N ARG A 214 -3.22 -16.26 4.80
CA ARG A 214 -4.08 -15.23 5.36
C ARG A 214 -3.33 -13.92 5.55
N PHE A 215 -4.04 -12.82 5.32
CA PHE A 215 -3.60 -11.49 5.67
C PHE A 215 -4.08 -11.12 7.08
N SER A 216 -3.24 -10.40 7.83
CA SER A 216 -3.67 -9.73 9.06
C SER A 216 -2.76 -8.57 9.45
N VAL A 217 -3.14 -7.94 10.55
CA VAL A 217 -2.29 -7.07 11.35
C VAL A 217 -1.91 -7.84 12.62
N PHE A 218 -0.63 -7.84 12.93
CA PHE A 218 -0.03 -8.62 13.98
C PHE A 218 0.74 -7.74 14.95
N LYS A 219 0.77 -8.12 16.22
CA LYS A 219 1.71 -7.57 17.20
C LYS A 219 2.80 -8.58 17.48
N VAL A 220 4.06 -8.14 17.47
CA VAL A 220 5.20 -8.99 17.85
C VAL A 220 5.20 -9.16 19.37
N GLU A 221 4.84 -10.34 19.85
CA GLU A 221 4.83 -10.64 21.29
C GLU A 221 6.21 -11.10 21.78
N ALA A 222 6.95 -11.85 20.96
CA ALA A 222 8.31 -12.27 21.30
C ALA A 222 9.14 -12.59 20.05
N ILE A 223 10.46 -12.47 20.20
CA ILE A 223 11.45 -12.92 19.21
C ILE A 223 12.10 -14.19 19.78
N LEU A 224 11.89 -15.31 19.10
CA LEU A 224 12.38 -16.63 19.50
C LEU A 224 13.62 -16.98 18.66
N GLU A 225 14.76 -17.15 19.32
CA GLU A 225 16.00 -17.63 18.69
C GLU A 225 16.44 -16.83 17.43
N ARG A 226 16.06 -15.55 17.33
CA ARG A 226 16.31 -14.62 16.21
C ARG A 226 15.75 -15.02 14.83
N SER A 227 15.28 -16.25 14.66
CA SER A 227 14.76 -16.79 13.38
C SER A 227 13.26 -17.06 13.42
N ARG A 228 12.59 -16.75 14.53
CA ARG A 228 11.17 -16.98 14.73
C ARG A 228 10.54 -15.83 15.49
N LEU A 229 9.32 -15.48 15.09
CA LEU A 229 8.52 -14.44 15.73
C LEU A 229 7.24 -15.08 16.27
N LEU A 230 6.91 -14.78 17.53
CA LEU A 230 5.58 -15.05 18.07
C LEU A 230 4.72 -13.81 17.83
N LEU A 231 3.66 -13.96 17.04
CA LEU A 231 2.80 -12.87 16.60
C LEU A 231 1.38 -13.06 17.13
N ALA A 232 0.82 -12.05 17.80
CA ALA A 232 -0.61 -12.01 18.13
C ALA A 232 -1.41 -11.44 16.95
N ASP A 233 -2.42 -12.17 16.46
CA ASP A 233 -3.32 -11.73 15.39
C ASP A 233 -4.48 -10.92 15.97
N TYR A 234 -4.55 -9.62 15.62
CA TYR A 234 -5.56 -8.70 16.15
C TYR A 234 -7.00 -9.08 15.80
N TYR A 235 -7.22 -9.87 14.76
CA TYR A 235 -8.55 -10.19 14.25
C TYR A 235 -8.99 -11.62 14.54
N ARG A 236 -8.06 -12.47 14.99
CA ARG A 236 -8.31 -13.90 15.24
C ARG A 236 -8.11 -14.32 16.68
N GLU A 237 -7.69 -13.39 17.54
CA GLU A 237 -7.49 -13.61 18.99
C GLU A 237 -6.63 -14.85 19.28
N ASN A 238 -5.65 -15.11 18.41
CA ASN A 238 -4.71 -16.21 18.54
C ASN A 238 -3.29 -15.74 18.30
N GLU A 239 -2.34 -16.59 18.68
CA GLU A 239 -0.93 -16.40 18.40
C GLU A 239 -0.48 -17.34 17.28
N VAL A 240 0.45 -16.87 16.47
CA VAL A 240 1.11 -17.67 15.44
C VAL A 240 2.62 -17.52 15.50
N GLU A 241 3.31 -18.63 15.26
CA GLU A 241 4.75 -18.65 15.10
C GLU A 241 5.09 -18.46 13.61
N VAL A 242 5.89 -17.43 13.32
CA VAL A 242 6.33 -17.10 11.96
C VAL A 242 7.85 -17.24 11.87
N GLN A 243 8.30 -18.06 10.94
CA GLN A 243 9.71 -18.21 10.58
C GLN A 243 10.18 -17.01 9.75
N VAL A 244 11.33 -16.48 10.13
CA VAL A 244 12.08 -15.42 9.44
C VAL A 244 13.53 -15.85 9.27
N ARG A 245 14.24 -15.33 8.27
CA ARG A 245 15.68 -15.64 8.10
C ARG A 245 16.49 -15.09 9.28
N GLU A 246 16.21 -13.84 9.62
CA GLU A 246 16.68 -13.14 10.81
C GLU A 246 15.61 -12.11 11.17
N SER A 247 15.45 -11.79 12.46
CA SER A 247 14.49 -10.77 12.91
C SER A 247 14.85 -9.36 12.43
N GLY A 248 16.11 -9.12 12.05
CA GLY A 248 16.57 -7.84 11.53
C GLY A 248 16.26 -6.69 12.49
N HIS A 249 15.50 -5.71 12.00
CA HIS A 249 15.04 -4.53 12.75
C HIS A 249 13.67 -4.71 13.44
N ILE A 250 13.08 -5.90 13.39
CA ILE A 250 11.80 -6.17 14.07
C ILE A 250 12.04 -6.28 15.57
N GLU A 251 11.30 -5.50 16.34
CA GLU A 251 11.36 -5.47 17.80
C GLU A 251 10.07 -6.00 18.43
N GLN A 252 10.17 -6.42 19.70
CA GLN A 252 8.99 -6.78 20.48
C GLN A 252 8.08 -5.54 20.63
N GLY A 253 6.79 -5.73 20.40
CA GLY A 253 5.78 -4.67 20.41
C GLY A 253 5.54 -4.02 19.05
N ASP A 254 6.35 -4.33 18.04
CA ASP A 254 6.12 -3.88 16.67
C ASP A 254 4.77 -4.36 16.14
N ILE A 255 4.16 -3.52 15.32
CA ILE A 255 2.91 -3.83 14.64
C ILE A 255 3.24 -4.15 13.19
N ILE A 256 3.02 -5.40 12.78
CA ILE A 256 3.33 -5.90 11.44
C ILE A 256 2.04 -6.08 10.66
N MET A 257 2.02 -5.57 9.44
CA MET A 257 0.96 -5.81 8.46
C MET A 257 1.52 -6.64 7.32
N SER A 258 1.03 -7.87 7.16
CA SER A 258 1.54 -8.79 6.14
C SER A 258 0.57 -9.96 5.87
N ARG A 259 0.86 -10.69 4.80
CA ARG A 259 0.30 -12.01 4.54
C ARG A 259 1.26 -13.07 5.07
N ILE A 260 0.70 -14.07 5.76
CA ILE A 260 1.43 -15.26 6.15
C ILE A 260 0.93 -16.47 5.34
N VAL A 261 1.84 -17.36 5.01
CA VAL A 261 1.58 -18.64 4.32
C VAL A 261 2.13 -19.78 5.18
N PRO A 262 1.57 -21.00 5.06
CA PRO A 262 2.14 -22.17 5.75
C PRO A 262 3.63 -22.36 5.41
N ALA A 263 4.42 -22.72 6.41
CA ALA A 263 5.79 -23.20 6.23
C ALA A 263 5.80 -24.73 6.05
N GLU A 264 6.98 -25.31 5.78
CA GLU A 264 7.15 -26.76 5.62
C GLU A 264 6.78 -27.53 6.90
N LYS A 265 7.02 -26.93 8.06
CA LYS A 265 6.67 -27.51 9.36
C LYS A 265 5.22 -27.18 9.71
N GLU A 266 4.44 -28.21 10.05
CA GLU A 266 3.06 -28.06 10.51
C GLU A 266 2.96 -27.10 11.72
N GLY A 267 1.98 -26.19 11.67
CA GLY A 267 1.77 -25.16 12.69
C GLY A 267 2.71 -23.96 12.61
N LEU A 268 3.75 -24.01 11.76
CA LEU A 268 4.67 -22.90 11.52
C LEU A 268 4.27 -22.14 10.25
N TRP A 269 4.41 -20.81 10.31
CA TRP A 269 4.09 -19.92 9.20
C TRP A 269 5.36 -19.22 8.70
N ARG A 270 5.27 -18.58 7.54
CA ARG A 270 6.28 -17.64 7.03
C ARG A 270 5.58 -16.46 6.38
N PHE A 271 6.27 -15.33 6.23
CA PHE A 271 5.74 -14.21 5.45
C PHE A 271 5.63 -14.60 3.97
N GLY A 272 4.51 -14.22 3.36
CA GLY A 272 4.11 -14.58 2.00
C GLY A 272 3.68 -13.35 1.20
N GLY A 273 4.64 -12.46 0.92
CA GLY A 273 4.40 -11.22 0.18
C GLY A 273 5.04 -10.03 0.86
N ASN A 274 4.39 -8.87 0.78
CA ASN A 274 4.90 -7.65 1.40
C ASN A 274 4.84 -7.75 2.93
N LEU A 275 5.91 -7.32 3.60
CA LEU A 275 5.96 -7.09 5.03
C LEU A 275 6.05 -5.58 5.28
N VAL A 276 5.23 -5.09 6.21
CA VAL A 276 5.26 -3.68 6.62
C VAL A 276 5.25 -3.61 8.14
N THR A 277 6.29 -3.02 8.73
CA THR A 277 6.31 -2.67 10.14
C THR A 277 5.76 -1.25 10.31
N LEU A 278 4.74 -1.09 11.12
CA LEU A 278 4.06 0.17 11.36
C LEU A 278 4.62 0.84 12.62
N ARG A 279 5.09 2.08 12.49
CA ARG A 279 5.40 2.90 13.67
C ARG A 279 4.14 3.16 14.52
N PRO A 280 4.29 3.46 15.81
CA PRO A 280 3.16 3.62 16.74
C PRO A 280 2.09 4.63 16.28
N SER A 281 2.49 5.74 15.65
CA SER A 281 1.55 6.74 15.12
C SER A 281 0.70 6.20 13.96
N ALA A 282 1.34 5.50 13.01
CA ALA A 282 0.67 4.87 11.88
C ALA A 282 -0.21 3.69 12.32
N ALA A 283 0.26 2.89 13.30
CA ALA A 283 -0.51 1.82 13.89
C ALA A 283 -1.77 2.35 14.59
N LYS A 284 -1.66 3.46 15.34
CA LYS A 284 -2.81 4.12 15.97
C LYS A 284 -3.81 4.64 14.94
N GLU A 285 -3.33 5.35 13.92
CA GLU A 285 -4.16 5.87 12.83
C GLU A 285 -4.94 4.74 12.13
N LEU A 286 -4.23 3.66 11.76
CA LEU A 286 -4.84 2.48 11.14
C LEU A 286 -5.84 1.80 12.07
N SER A 287 -5.54 1.69 13.36
CA SER A 287 -6.46 1.13 14.36
C SER A 287 -7.76 1.94 14.44
N ASP A 288 -7.67 3.27 14.49
CA ASP A 288 -8.85 4.15 14.52
C ASP A 288 -9.71 4.03 13.25
N LEU A 289 -9.06 3.89 12.08
CA LEU A 289 -9.75 3.66 10.81
C LEU A 289 -10.37 2.27 10.72
N ALA A 290 -9.63 1.24 11.13
CA ALA A 290 -10.09 -0.15 11.13
C ALA A 290 -11.29 -0.34 12.07
N GLY A 291 -11.33 0.37 13.21
CA GLY A 291 -12.50 0.38 14.10
C GLY A 291 -13.76 0.91 13.40
N LYS A 292 -13.63 1.96 12.57
CA LYS A 292 -14.74 2.47 11.76
C LYS A 292 -15.18 1.45 10.69
N TRP A 293 -14.23 0.86 9.98
CA TRP A 293 -14.53 -0.18 8.98
C TRP A 293 -15.19 -1.41 9.60
N PHE A 294 -14.74 -1.82 10.78
CA PHE A 294 -15.34 -2.93 11.53
C PHE A 294 -16.78 -2.60 11.94
N TRP A 295 -17.03 -1.38 12.41
CA TRP A 295 -18.39 -0.93 12.73
C TRP A 295 -19.29 -0.94 11.49
N GLU A 296 -18.85 -0.37 10.36
CA GLU A 296 -19.58 -0.40 9.08
C GLU A 296 -19.90 -1.84 8.65
N TYR A 297 -18.91 -2.73 8.74
CA TYR A 297 -19.04 -4.13 8.41
C TYR A 297 -20.02 -4.84 9.36
N SER A 298 -19.96 -4.56 10.67
CA SER A 298 -20.87 -5.13 11.66
C SER A 298 -22.33 -4.72 11.43
N VAL A 299 -22.57 -3.44 11.10
CA VAL A 299 -23.90 -2.94 10.72
C VAL A 299 -24.42 -3.65 9.47
N ALA A 300 -23.58 -3.79 8.44
CA ALA A 300 -23.95 -4.49 7.20
C ALA A 300 -24.28 -5.97 7.42
N ASN A 301 -23.63 -6.60 8.41
CA ASN A 301 -23.81 -8.01 8.78
C ASN A 301 -24.74 -8.21 9.99
N LYS A 302 -25.59 -7.22 10.31
CA LYS A 302 -26.62 -7.31 11.37
C LYS A 302 -26.08 -7.78 12.73
N GLY A 303 -24.84 -7.42 13.06
CA GLY A 303 -24.19 -7.76 14.33
C GLY A 303 -23.52 -9.13 14.41
N TRP A 304 -23.51 -9.93 13.32
CA TRP A 304 -22.84 -11.24 13.28
C TRP A 304 -21.39 -11.18 12.79
N ALA A 305 -20.79 -9.99 12.74
CA ALA A 305 -19.41 -9.81 12.30
C ALA A 305 -18.42 -10.35 13.34
N THR A 306 -17.44 -11.12 12.88
CA THR A 306 -16.27 -11.52 13.66
C THR A 306 -15.03 -10.78 13.15
N GLY A 307 -13.96 -10.76 13.95
CA GLY A 307 -12.68 -10.21 13.47
C GLY A 307 -12.17 -10.95 12.23
N GLU A 308 -12.27 -12.29 12.22
CA GLU A 308 -11.95 -13.14 11.07
C GLU A 308 -12.72 -12.72 9.82
N SER A 309 -14.06 -12.67 9.88
CA SER A 309 -14.86 -12.36 8.69
C SER A 309 -14.64 -10.92 8.22
N PHE A 310 -14.38 -10.00 9.15
CA PHE A 310 -14.00 -8.63 8.82
C PHE A 310 -12.68 -8.56 8.06
N ILE A 311 -11.59 -9.13 8.60
CA ILE A 311 -10.28 -9.03 7.97
C ILE A 311 -10.25 -9.79 6.63
N GLN A 312 -10.98 -10.91 6.53
CA GLN A 312 -11.12 -11.69 5.30
C GLN A 312 -11.82 -10.90 4.19
N GLU A 313 -12.85 -10.11 4.51
CA GLU A 313 -13.61 -9.33 3.52
C GLU A 313 -13.07 -7.91 3.29
N ASN A 314 -12.09 -7.47 4.10
CA ASN A 314 -11.58 -6.09 4.07
C ASN A 314 -10.04 -5.97 4.05
N SER A 315 -9.28 -7.07 3.96
CA SER A 315 -7.81 -7.06 3.96
C SER A 315 -7.23 -6.06 2.96
N PHE A 316 -7.82 -5.95 1.77
CA PHE A 316 -7.33 -5.01 0.76
C PHE A 316 -7.49 -3.52 1.15
N ARG A 317 -8.41 -3.17 2.05
CA ARG A 317 -8.50 -1.79 2.59
C ARG A 317 -7.21 -1.37 3.30
N PHE A 318 -6.57 -2.31 4.00
CA PHE A 318 -5.32 -2.08 4.72
C PHE A 318 -4.17 -1.78 3.74
N TRP A 319 -4.05 -2.60 2.69
CA TRP A 319 -3.11 -2.32 1.60
C TRP A 319 -3.39 -0.99 0.90
N ARG A 320 -4.67 -0.66 0.68
CA ARG A 320 -5.07 0.59 0.05
C ARG A 320 -4.77 1.82 0.92
N TRP A 321 -4.91 1.71 2.24
CA TRP A 321 -4.54 2.74 3.20
C TRP A 321 -3.04 3.06 3.11
N LEU A 322 -2.19 2.05 2.99
CA LEU A 322 -0.74 2.22 2.87
C LEU A 322 -0.33 3.10 1.68
N ILE A 323 -1.04 3.02 0.55
CA ILE A 323 -0.74 3.81 -0.67
C ILE A 323 -1.57 5.08 -0.84
N GLY A 324 -2.67 5.20 -0.08
CA GLY A 324 -3.61 6.32 -0.17
C GLY A 324 -3.19 7.57 0.60
N HIS A 325 -2.03 7.51 1.27
CA HIS A 325 -1.43 8.59 2.05
C HIS A 325 0.00 8.84 1.54
#